data_AF-A0A928EL77-F1
#
_entry.id   AF-A0A928EL77-F1
#
_cell.length_a   1.000
_cell.length_b   1.000
_cell.length_c   1.000
_cell.angle_alpha   90.00
_cell.angle_beta   90.00
_cell.angle_gamma   90.00
#
_symmetry.space_group_name_H-M   'P 1'
#
loop_
_entity.id
_entity.type
_entity.pdbx_description
1 polymer ?
#
loop_
_entity_poly.entity_id
_entity_poly.type
_entity_poly.pdbx_seq_one_letter_code
_entity_poly.pdbx_strand_id
1 'polypeptide(L)'
;MKKNGELSLEQLRQRLHISKRKAAWMLQNGVIPCRIVNTPTHLRYYVSEEDLQAYMKQSITESKKEFIRGQFSSRNKDAPQTEEACGAEISVFAYLNLKDRNKFERMLEKRLAIYPDVMEIKRIVSIIGYTDRTIRWHIGKGRIFAIIQDRKYLVSKCSLIKFLASDKGFAMQPKSEWHEKAIKWFLKEVYK
;
A
#
# COMPACT_ATOMS: atom_id res chain seq x y z
N MET A 1 -0.92 29.46 29.44
CA MET A 1 -0.68 28.41 30.45
C MET A 1 -1.17 27.09 29.86
N LYS A 2 -0.36 26.02 29.87
CA LYS A 2 -0.80 24.69 29.40
C LYS A 2 -1.88 24.18 30.36
N LYS A 3 -3.02 23.71 29.87
CA LYS A 3 -3.95 22.97 30.74
C LYS A 3 -3.41 21.55 30.92
N ASN A 4 -3.57 20.99 32.11
CA ASN A 4 -3.15 19.62 32.42
C ASN A 4 -3.87 18.66 31.46
N GLY A 5 -3.11 17.94 30.62
CA GLY A 5 -3.63 17.01 29.61
C GLY A 5 -3.48 17.44 28.14
N GLU A 6 -2.95 18.65 27.86
CA GLU A 6 -2.72 19.12 26.48
C GLU A 6 -1.33 18.72 25.94
N LEU A 7 -1.33 18.00 24.82
CA LEU A 7 -0.16 17.53 24.08
C LEU A 7 0.28 18.55 23.03
N SER A 8 1.58 18.82 22.98
CA SER A 8 2.21 19.62 21.92
C SER A 8 2.46 18.79 20.66
N LEU A 9 2.71 19.49 19.54
CA LEU A 9 3.06 18.87 18.25
C LEU A 9 4.18 17.82 18.36
N GLU A 10 5.24 18.10 19.13
CA GLU A 10 6.35 17.15 19.32
C GLU A 10 5.94 15.92 20.14
N GLN A 11 5.10 16.10 21.16
CA GLN A 11 4.60 14.99 21.96
C GLN A 11 3.65 14.10 21.15
N LEU A 12 2.82 14.69 20.30
CA LEU A 12 1.97 13.96 19.36
C LEU A 12 2.80 13.18 18.34
N ARG A 13 3.85 13.80 17.79
CA ARG A 13 4.80 13.16 16.88
C ARG A 13 5.44 11.92 17.50
N GLN A 14 5.89 12.02 18.74
CA GLN A 14 6.50 10.92 19.48
C GLN A 14 5.50 9.79 19.77
N ARG A 15 4.30 10.11 20.27
CA ARG A 15 3.25 9.11 20.57
C ARG A 15 2.75 8.37 19.33
N LEU A 16 2.61 9.06 18.20
CA LEU A 16 2.12 8.47 16.94
C LEU A 16 3.24 7.90 16.05
N HIS A 17 4.52 8.08 16.41
CA HIS A 17 5.68 7.68 15.61
C HIS A 17 5.63 8.17 14.14
N ILE A 18 5.27 9.44 13.94
CA ILE A 18 5.17 10.08 12.61
C ILE A 18 6.22 11.19 12.42
N SER A 19 6.33 11.73 11.21
CA SER A 19 7.18 12.90 10.95
C SER A 19 6.51 14.19 11.45
N LYS A 20 7.33 15.22 11.75
CA LYS A 20 6.83 16.53 12.19
C LYS A 20 5.90 17.19 11.17
N ARG A 21 6.23 17.07 9.88
CA ARG A 21 5.42 17.57 8.76
C ARG A 21 4.04 16.93 8.74
N LYS A 22 3.99 15.60 8.91
CA LYS A 22 2.73 14.84 8.94
C LYS A 22 1.88 15.23 10.16
N ALA A 23 2.50 15.34 11.33
CA ALA A 23 1.82 15.81 12.54
C ALA A 23 1.19 17.19 12.33
N ALA A 24 1.93 18.15 11.75
CA ALA A 24 1.40 19.50 11.52
C ALA A 24 0.21 19.50 10.55
N TRP A 25 0.31 18.74 9.46
CA TRP A 25 -0.77 18.62 8.48
C TRP A 25 -2.05 18.04 9.09
N MET A 26 -1.94 17.01 9.94
CA MET A 26 -3.10 16.39 10.61
C MET A 26 -3.85 17.41 11.47
N LEU A 27 -3.14 18.32 12.11
CA LEU A 27 -3.72 19.37 12.95
C LEU A 27 -4.31 20.52 12.13
N GLN A 28 -3.66 20.89 11.03
CA GLN A 28 -4.16 21.93 10.11
C GLN A 28 -5.45 21.51 9.38
N ASN A 29 -5.57 20.23 9.01
CA ASN A 29 -6.73 19.71 8.28
C ASN A 29 -7.83 19.18 9.23
N GLY A 30 -7.68 19.36 10.54
CA GLY A 30 -8.69 18.96 11.52
C GLY A 30 -8.89 17.45 11.67
N VAL A 31 -7.91 16.62 11.27
CA VAL A 31 -7.97 15.16 11.42
C VAL A 31 -7.98 14.77 12.90
N ILE A 32 -7.23 15.51 13.70
CA ILE A 32 -7.30 15.43 15.16
C ILE A 32 -7.74 16.81 15.65
N PRO A 33 -8.83 16.91 16.41
CA PRO A 33 -9.26 18.17 17.02
C PRO A 33 -8.10 18.81 17.76
N CYS A 34 -7.85 20.09 17.49
CA CYS A 34 -6.76 20.79 18.13
C CYS A 34 -7.09 22.26 18.33
N ARG A 35 -6.50 22.83 19.39
CA ARG A 35 -6.52 24.26 19.64
C ARG A 35 -5.28 24.89 19.03
N ILE A 36 -5.50 25.79 18.07
CA ILE A 36 -4.44 26.55 17.41
C ILE A 36 -4.31 27.89 18.13
N VAL A 37 -3.11 28.22 18.57
CA VAL A 37 -2.77 29.53 19.12
C VAL A 37 -1.74 30.16 18.19
N ASN A 38 -2.10 31.31 17.61
CA ASN A 38 -1.18 32.06 16.76
C ASN A 38 -0.21 32.84 17.66
N THR A 39 1.09 32.58 17.50
CA THR A 39 2.16 33.42 18.06
C THR A 39 2.90 34.11 16.91
N PRO A 40 3.49 35.30 17.12
CA PRO A 40 4.07 36.12 16.05
C PRO A 40 5.08 35.39 15.15
N THR A 41 5.75 34.36 15.67
CA THR A 41 6.80 33.61 14.99
C THR A 41 6.40 32.19 14.54
N HIS A 42 5.30 31.61 15.05
CA HIS A 42 4.83 30.26 14.66
C HIS A 42 3.43 29.94 15.18
N LEU A 43 2.76 28.97 14.54
CA LEU A 43 1.51 28.37 15.05
C LEU A 43 1.83 27.36 16.16
N ARG A 44 1.20 27.49 17.32
CA ARG A 44 1.26 26.49 18.40
C ARG A 44 0.00 25.64 18.39
N TYR A 45 0.18 24.33 18.40
CA TYR A 45 -0.90 23.36 18.47
C TYR A 45 -0.97 22.70 19.85
N TYR A 46 -2.18 22.62 20.39
CA TYR A 46 -2.50 21.88 21.61
C TYR A 46 -3.59 20.86 21.31
N VAL A 47 -3.34 19.60 21.64
CA VAL A 47 -4.22 18.46 21.38
C VAL A 47 -4.58 17.82 22.71
N SER A 48 -5.85 17.50 22.94
CA SER A 48 -6.24 16.78 24.16
C SER A 48 -5.73 15.33 24.11
N GLU A 49 -5.29 14.79 25.25
CA GLU A 49 -4.95 13.37 25.35
C GLU A 49 -6.17 12.46 25.10
N GLU A 50 -7.37 12.90 25.46
CA GLU A 50 -8.63 12.20 25.19
C GLU A 50 -8.89 12.09 23.67
N ASP A 51 -8.72 13.19 22.93
CA ASP A 51 -8.90 13.24 21.48
C ASP A 51 -7.87 12.35 20.77
N LEU A 52 -6.63 12.34 21.27
CA LEU A 52 -5.59 11.45 20.74
C LEU A 52 -5.95 9.98 21.00
N GLN A 53 -6.45 9.64 22.19
CA GLN A 53 -6.91 8.28 22.48
C GLN A 53 -8.13 7.89 21.65
N ALA A 54 -9.08 8.79 21.45
CA ALA A 54 -10.23 8.58 20.57
C ALA A 54 -9.76 8.30 19.13
N TYR A 55 -8.82 9.09 18.62
CA TYR A 55 -8.17 8.88 17.33
C TYR A 55 -7.45 7.52 17.25
N MET A 56 -6.70 7.12 18.29
CA MET A 56 -6.04 5.82 18.34
C MET A 56 -7.05 4.66 18.35
N LYS A 57 -8.14 4.74 19.14
CA LYS A 57 -9.19 3.72 19.20
C LYS A 57 -9.99 3.60 17.89
N GLN A 58 -10.31 4.74 17.27
CA GLN A 58 -10.95 4.78 15.95
C GLN A 58 -10.03 4.23 14.87
N SER A 59 -8.72 4.54 14.90
CA SER A 59 -7.77 4.03 13.91
C SER A 59 -7.42 2.54 14.05
N ILE A 60 -7.63 1.94 15.23
CA ILE A 60 -7.55 0.48 15.45
C ILE A 60 -8.81 -0.20 14.88
N THR A 61 -9.99 0.35 15.14
CA THR A 61 -11.28 -0.20 14.69
C THR A 61 -11.49 -0.01 13.17
N GLU A 62 -11.13 1.16 12.66
CA GLU A 62 -11.10 1.53 11.24
C GLU A 62 -9.68 1.41 10.69
N SER A 63 -9.06 0.25 10.98
CA SER A 63 -7.68 -0.12 10.70
C SER A 63 -7.09 0.52 9.43
N LYS A 64 -6.49 1.71 9.61
CA LYS A 64 -5.75 2.56 8.64
C LYS A 64 -6.55 3.34 7.58
N LYS A 65 -7.66 4.01 7.91
CA LYS A 65 -8.20 5.05 7.00
C LYS A 65 -7.13 6.08 6.62
N GLU A 66 -6.85 6.11 5.32
CA GLU A 66 -6.54 7.28 4.49
C GLU A 66 -5.45 8.24 5.01
N PHE A 67 -4.22 7.98 4.59
CA PHE A 67 -3.32 9.08 4.25
C PHE A 67 -2.75 8.81 2.87
N ILE A 68 -2.95 9.76 1.95
CA ILE A 68 -2.44 9.74 0.58
C ILE A 68 -0.97 9.31 0.63
N ARG A 69 -0.73 8.07 0.19
CA ARG A 69 0.58 7.43 0.22
C ARG A 69 1.44 8.09 -0.86
N GLY A 70 2.12 9.17 -0.48
CA GLY A 70 2.92 9.98 -1.42
C GLY A 70 3.11 11.43 -1.00
N GLN A 71 2.17 12.00 -0.24
CA GLN A 71 2.15 13.43 0.09
C GLN A 71 3.29 13.86 1.03
N PHE A 72 3.81 12.92 1.83
CA PHE A 72 4.93 13.15 2.76
C PHE A 72 6.16 12.29 2.45
N SER A 73 6.15 11.51 1.36
CA SER A 73 7.34 10.78 0.91
C SER A 73 8.24 11.72 0.12
N SER A 74 9.55 11.69 0.38
CA SER A 74 10.53 12.36 -0.46
C SER A 74 10.61 11.66 -1.83
N ARG A 75 9.71 11.99 -2.76
CA ARG A 75 9.90 11.65 -4.19
C ARG A 75 10.63 12.82 -4.86
N ASN A 76 11.64 12.48 -5.65
CA ASN A 76 12.35 13.41 -6.54
C ASN A 76 11.36 14.21 -7.39
N LYS A 77 11.71 15.46 -7.68
CA LYS A 77 10.90 16.42 -8.46
C LYS A 77 10.73 16.04 -9.94
N ASP A 78 11.27 14.90 -10.38
CA ASP A 78 11.31 14.45 -11.78
C ASP A 78 10.27 13.36 -12.10
N ALA A 79 9.32 13.07 -11.19
CA ALA A 79 8.23 12.15 -11.48
C ALA A 79 7.03 12.92 -12.08
N PRO A 80 6.53 12.55 -13.28
CA PRO A 80 5.42 13.26 -13.90
C PRO A 80 4.17 13.17 -13.02
N GLN A 81 3.62 14.34 -12.69
CA GLN A 81 2.32 14.48 -12.07
C GLN A 81 1.26 14.10 -13.12
N THR A 82 0.51 13.04 -12.86
CA THR A 82 -0.74 12.78 -13.58
C THR A 82 -1.87 13.02 -12.58
N GLU A 83 -2.28 14.28 -12.50
CA GLU A 83 -3.64 14.63 -12.14
C GLU A 83 -4.46 14.49 -13.41
N GLU A 84 -5.36 13.51 -13.47
CA GLU A 84 -6.60 13.64 -14.24
C GLU A 84 -7.59 12.55 -13.85
N ALA A 85 -8.85 12.96 -13.83
CA ALA A 85 -9.88 12.53 -12.92
C ALA A 85 -10.74 11.36 -13.43
N CYS A 86 -11.61 10.91 -12.52
CA CYS A 86 -12.92 10.33 -12.79
C CYS A 86 -12.96 8.92 -13.38
N GLY A 87 -13.25 7.96 -12.50
CA GLY A 87 -13.85 6.69 -12.90
C GLY A 87 -13.81 5.66 -11.78
N ALA A 88 -14.72 5.79 -10.82
CA ALA A 88 -14.97 4.84 -9.72
C ALA A 88 -13.68 4.40 -9.01
N GLU A 89 -13.22 5.23 -8.06
CA GLU A 89 -12.13 4.89 -7.15
C GLU A 89 -12.52 3.70 -6.29
N ILE A 90 -12.32 2.50 -6.83
CA ILE A 90 -12.13 1.34 -5.98
C ILE A 90 -10.87 1.69 -5.20
N SER A 91 -11.05 2.00 -3.91
CA SER A 91 -9.98 2.42 -3.02
C SER A 91 -8.94 1.30 -2.91
N VAL A 92 -7.65 1.64 -2.88
CA VAL A 92 -6.51 0.73 -2.62
C VAL A 92 -6.75 -0.14 -1.36
N PHE A 93 -7.64 0.28 -0.47
CA PHE A 93 -8.17 -0.49 0.65
C PHE A 93 -8.92 -1.78 0.27
N ALA A 94 -9.76 -1.73 -0.76
CA ALA A 94 -10.47 -2.90 -1.30
C ALA A 94 -9.49 -3.94 -1.89
N TYR A 95 -8.30 -3.51 -2.33
CA TYR A 95 -7.23 -4.38 -2.87
C TYR A 95 -6.53 -5.16 -1.77
N LEU A 96 -6.43 -4.58 -0.56
CA LEU A 96 -5.73 -5.18 0.57
C LEU A 96 -6.64 -6.06 1.43
N ASN A 97 -7.94 -5.81 1.46
CA ASN A 97 -8.93 -6.55 2.25
C ASN A 97 -9.77 -7.55 1.43
N LEU A 98 -9.19 -8.19 0.41
CA LEU A 98 -9.88 -9.29 -0.27
C LEU A 98 -10.02 -10.47 0.69
N LYS A 99 -11.18 -10.61 1.32
CA LYS A 99 -11.63 -11.89 1.92
C LYS A 99 -11.58 -13.03 0.89
N ASP A 100 -11.68 -12.67 -0.40
CA ASP A 100 -11.76 -13.58 -1.54
C ASP A 100 -10.41 -13.83 -2.25
N ARG A 101 -9.29 -13.97 -1.52
CA ARG A 101 -7.98 -14.31 -2.12
C ARG A 101 -8.06 -15.56 -3.01
N ASN A 102 -8.81 -16.58 -2.56
CA ASN A 102 -9.01 -17.82 -3.30
C ASN A 102 -9.73 -17.60 -4.64
N LYS A 103 -10.66 -16.64 -4.72
CA LYS A 103 -11.33 -16.30 -5.99
C LYS A 103 -10.38 -15.55 -6.92
N PHE A 104 -9.53 -14.68 -6.38
CA PHE A 104 -8.50 -13.99 -7.16
C PHE A 104 -7.45 -14.97 -7.70
N GLU A 105 -6.99 -15.92 -6.89
CA GLU A 105 -6.12 -17.02 -7.32
C GLU A 105 -6.73 -17.80 -8.48
N ARG A 106 -7.99 -18.25 -8.37
CA ARG A 106 -8.71 -18.94 -9.45
C ARG A 106 -8.85 -18.09 -10.73
N MET A 107 -9.02 -16.79 -10.60
CA MET A 107 -9.05 -15.89 -11.75
C MET A 107 -7.68 -15.83 -12.45
N LEU A 108 -6.60 -15.73 -11.67
CA LEU A 108 -5.24 -15.74 -12.21
C LEU A 108 -4.91 -17.07 -12.86
N GLU A 109 -5.34 -18.20 -12.29
CA GLU A 109 -5.23 -19.53 -12.90
C GLU A 109 -5.88 -19.58 -14.28
N LYS A 110 -7.12 -19.06 -14.42
CA LYS A 110 -7.80 -18.97 -15.73
C LYS A 110 -7.02 -18.12 -16.73
N ARG A 111 -6.54 -16.95 -16.31
CA ARG A 111 -5.76 -16.05 -17.18
C ARG A 111 -4.42 -16.63 -17.61
N LEU A 112 -3.81 -17.45 -16.76
CA LEU A 112 -2.52 -18.06 -17.03
C LEU A 112 -2.63 -19.51 -17.53
N ALA A 113 -3.84 -20.01 -17.79
CA ALA A 113 -4.09 -21.38 -18.23
C ALA A 113 -3.41 -21.71 -19.57
N ILE A 114 -3.28 -20.73 -20.46
CA ILE A 114 -2.65 -20.86 -21.78
C ILE A 114 -1.14 -21.10 -21.68
N TYR A 115 -0.53 -20.77 -20.52
CA TYR A 115 0.91 -20.90 -20.33
C TYR A 115 1.29 -22.21 -19.62
N PRO A 116 2.51 -22.73 -19.90
CA PRO A 116 3.02 -23.93 -19.24
C PRO A 116 3.01 -23.84 -17.70
N ASP A 117 2.92 -25.00 -17.04
CA ASP A 117 2.93 -25.07 -15.57
C ASP A 117 4.27 -24.69 -14.95
N VAL A 118 5.35 -24.81 -15.73
CA VAL A 118 6.69 -24.40 -15.34
C VAL A 118 7.21 -23.43 -16.40
N MET A 119 7.70 -22.28 -15.96
CA MET A 119 8.12 -21.20 -16.86
C MET A 119 9.48 -20.63 -16.45
N GLU A 120 10.28 -20.24 -17.45
CA GLU A 120 11.48 -19.44 -17.21
C GLU A 120 11.13 -18.02 -16.77
N ILE A 121 11.99 -17.39 -15.95
CA ILE A 121 11.80 -16.00 -15.50
C ILE A 121 11.61 -15.05 -16.67
N LYS A 122 12.37 -15.20 -17.76
CA LYS A 122 12.24 -14.34 -18.96
C LYS A 122 10.82 -14.33 -19.50
N ARG A 123 10.18 -15.50 -19.57
CA ARG A 123 8.80 -15.63 -20.04
C ARG A 123 7.83 -14.99 -19.06
N ILE A 124 8.05 -15.17 -17.76
CA ILE A 124 7.24 -14.56 -16.71
C ILE A 124 7.29 -13.03 -16.82
N VAL A 125 8.48 -12.45 -16.93
CA VAL A 125 8.68 -10.99 -17.09
C VAL A 125 7.86 -10.45 -18.26
N SER A 126 7.85 -11.14 -19.41
CA SER A 126 7.06 -10.75 -20.58
C SER A 126 5.54 -10.82 -20.35
N ILE A 127 5.06 -11.74 -19.50
CA ILE A 127 3.63 -11.93 -19.25
C ILE A 127 3.12 -10.95 -18.19
N ILE A 128 3.76 -10.91 -17.02
CA ILE A 128 3.25 -10.17 -15.86
C ILE A 128 3.86 -8.77 -15.74
N GLY A 129 4.89 -8.45 -16.53
CA GLY A 129 5.49 -7.11 -16.58
C GLY A 129 6.33 -6.72 -15.35
N TYR A 130 6.65 -7.66 -14.46
CA TYR A 130 7.61 -7.43 -13.38
C TYR A 130 9.04 -7.63 -13.86
N THR A 131 9.99 -6.85 -13.34
CA THR A 131 11.40 -6.98 -13.74
C THR A 131 12.01 -8.31 -13.28
N ASP A 132 12.94 -8.85 -14.06
CA ASP A 132 13.67 -10.09 -13.74
C ASP A 132 14.29 -10.03 -12.33
N ARG A 133 14.91 -8.88 -11.99
CA ARG A 133 15.48 -8.61 -10.65
C ARG A 133 14.44 -8.78 -9.53
N THR A 134 13.22 -8.29 -9.73
CA THR A 134 12.16 -8.37 -8.73
C THR A 134 11.73 -9.81 -8.50
N ILE A 135 11.54 -10.58 -9.58
CA ILE A 135 11.17 -11.99 -9.48
C ILE A 135 12.27 -12.80 -8.80
N ARG A 136 13.54 -12.61 -9.19
CA ARG A 136 14.68 -13.26 -8.52
C ARG A 136 14.78 -12.91 -7.05
N TRP A 137 14.53 -11.66 -6.68
CA TRP A 137 14.54 -11.24 -5.28
C TRP A 137 13.47 -11.99 -4.46
N HIS A 138 12.28 -12.18 -5.01
CA HIS A 138 11.21 -12.94 -4.35
C HIS A 138 11.49 -14.46 -4.29
N ILE A 139 12.15 -15.01 -5.31
CA ILE A 139 12.67 -16.39 -5.29
C ILE A 139 13.71 -16.55 -4.17
N GLY A 140 14.69 -15.66 -4.09
CA GLY A 140 15.73 -15.69 -3.04
C GLY A 140 15.18 -15.47 -1.62
N LYS A 141 13.97 -14.89 -1.49
CA LYS A 141 13.25 -14.78 -0.21
C LYS A 141 12.34 -15.98 0.09
N GLY A 142 12.35 -17.02 -0.74
CA GLY A 142 11.52 -18.22 -0.58
C GLY A 142 10.02 -17.99 -0.77
N ARG A 143 9.63 -16.87 -1.41
CA ARG A 143 8.22 -16.50 -1.62
C ARG A 143 7.65 -17.06 -2.92
N ILE A 144 8.54 -17.29 -3.89
CA ILE A 144 8.24 -17.93 -5.17
C ILE A 144 9.12 -19.17 -5.23
N PHE A 145 8.50 -20.33 -5.38
CA PHE A 145 9.20 -21.59 -5.58
C PHE A 145 9.74 -21.67 -6.99
N ALA A 146 11.03 -21.94 -7.10
CA ALA A 146 11.73 -22.13 -8.35
C ALA A 146 12.79 -23.22 -8.19
N ILE A 147 12.98 -24.00 -9.24
CA ILE A 147 14.10 -24.95 -9.36
C ILE A 147 15.14 -24.35 -10.31
N ILE A 148 16.40 -24.73 -10.12
CA ILE A 148 17.49 -24.35 -11.01
C ILE A 148 17.79 -25.53 -11.91
N GLN A 149 17.64 -25.34 -13.22
CA GLN A 149 17.99 -26.33 -14.24
C GLN A 149 18.82 -25.63 -15.31
N ASP A 150 19.99 -26.18 -15.64
CA ASP A 150 20.89 -25.63 -16.66
C ASP A 150 21.21 -24.14 -16.49
N ARG A 151 21.46 -23.72 -15.23
CA ARG A 151 21.71 -22.32 -14.82
C ARG A 151 20.53 -21.36 -15.06
N LYS A 152 19.33 -21.89 -15.35
CA LYS A 152 18.09 -21.14 -15.50
C LYS A 152 17.16 -21.41 -14.34
N TYR A 153 16.42 -20.39 -13.93
CA TYR A 153 15.35 -20.52 -12.94
C TYR A 153 14.06 -20.93 -13.65
N LEU A 154 13.54 -22.09 -13.25
CA LEU A 154 12.25 -22.61 -13.64
C LEU A 154 11.27 -22.41 -12.48
N VAL A 155 10.29 -21.54 -12.70
CA VAL A 155 9.31 -21.14 -11.69
C VAL A 155 8.00 -21.88 -11.94
N SER A 156 7.42 -22.44 -10.88
CA SER A 156 6.08 -23.03 -10.96
C SER A 156 5.01 -21.94 -11.08
N LYS A 157 4.13 -22.09 -12.07
CA LYS A 157 2.94 -21.24 -12.29
C LYS A 157 2.09 -21.14 -11.04
N CYS A 158 1.81 -22.27 -10.38
CA CYS A 158 1.03 -22.30 -9.15
C CYS A 158 1.68 -21.45 -8.04
N SER A 159 3.00 -21.55 -7.88
CA SER A 159 3.71 -20.77 -6.87
C SER A 159 3.70 -19.27 -7.21
N LEU A 160 3.86 -18.91 -8.48
CA LEU A 160 3.77 -17.53 -8.93
C LEU A 160 2.38 -16.93 -8.64
N ILE A 161 1.30 -17.68 -8.95
CA ILE A 161 -0.07 -17.23 -8.71
C ILE A 161 -0.32 -17.01 -7.21
N LYS A 162 0.03 -17.99 -6.37
CA LYS A 162 -0.07 -17.87 -4.91
C LYS A 162 0.67 -16.65 -4.39
N PHE A 163 1.86 -16.40 -4.92
CA PHE A 163 2.63 -15.23 -4.56
C PHE A 163 1.93 -13.92 -4.98
N LEU A 164 1.41 -13.82 -6.20
CA LEU A 164 0.69 -12.63 -6.67
C LEU A 164 -0.59 -12.38 -5.85
N ALA A 165 -1.28 -13.45 -5.46
CA ALA A 165 -2.46 -13.40 -4.60
C ALA A 165 -2.13 -13.10 -3.11
N SER A 166 -0.88 -13.29 -2.68
CA SER A 166 -0.46 -13.06 -1.29
C SER A 166 -0.38 -11.59 -0.93
N ASP A 167 -0.45 -11.27 0.37
CA ASP A 167 -0.30 -9.89 0.85
C ASP A 167 1.03 -9.27 0.43
N LYS A 168 2.09 -10.08 0.30
CA LYS A 168 3.40 -9.61 -0.18
C LYS A 168 3.35 -9.23 -1.66
N GLY A 169 2.63 -9.99 -2.49
CA GLY A 169 2.38 -9.66 -3.90
C GLY A 169 1.54 -8.39 -4.05
N PHE A 170 0.50 -8.25 -3.22
CA PHE A 170 -0.32 -7.04 -3.19
C PHE A 170 0.45 -5.80 -2.71
N ALA A 171 1.38 -5.97 -1.76
CA ALA A 171 2.21 -4.91 -1.22
C ALA A 171 3.38 -4.49 -2.13
N MET A 172 3.65 -5.20 -3.23
CA MET A 172 4.72 -4.84 -4.17
C MET A 172 4.49 -3.46 -4.77
N GLN A 173 5.57 -2.67 -4.87
CA GLN A 173 5.59 -1.35 -5.49
C GLN A 173 6.89 -1.16 -6.30
N PRO A 174 6.84 -0.60 -7.52
CA PRO A 174 5.62 -0.27 -8.27
C PRO A 174 4.88 -1.55 -8.71
N LYS A 175 3.55 -1.48 -8.86
CA LYS A 175 2.80 -2.57 -9.47
C LYS A 175 3.07 -2.57 -10.98
N SER A 176 3.18 -3.77 -11.55
CA SER A 176 3.18 -3.88 -13.00
C SER A 176 1.79 -3.54 -13.52
N GLU A 177 1.74 -2.96 -14.73
CA GLU A 177 0.49 -2.60 -15.40
C GLU A 177 -0.45 -3.82 -15.50
N TRP A 178 0.12 -5.00 -15.80
CA TRP A 178 -0.62 -6.25 -15.86
C TRP A 178 -1.28 -6.59 -14.51
N HIS A 179 -0.54 -6.52 -13.40
CA HIS A 179 -1.07 -6.87 -12.08
C HIS A 179 -2.11 -5.84 -11.62
N GLU A 180 -1.89 -4.56 -11.91
CA GLU A 180 -2.87 -3.52 -11.63
C GLU A 180 -4.18 -3.74 -12.40
N LYS A 181 -4.10 -4.00 -13.71
CA LYS A 181 -5.25 -4.33 -14.55
C LYS A 181 -5.96 -5.60 -14.08
N ALA A 182 -5.23 -6.62 -13.68
CA ALA A 182 -5.80 -7.85 -13.14
C ALA A 182 -6.63 -7.60 -11.89
N ILE A 183 -6.13 -6.78 -10.96
CA ILE A 183 -6.87 -6.48 -9.73
C ILE A 183 -8.07 -5.58 -10.02
N LYS A 184 -7.92 -4.55 -10.86
CA LYS A 184 -9.05 -3.68 -11.27
C LYS A 184 -10.18 -4.48 -11.90
N TRP A 185 -9.84 -5.44 -12.76
CA TRP A 185 -10.83 -6.32 -13.40
C TRP A 185 -11.52 -7.23 -12.39
N PHE A 186 -10.76 -7.85 -11.47
CA PHE A 186 -11.33 -8.69 -10.41
C PHE A 186 -12.33 -7.92 -9.55
N LEU A 187 -11.99 -6.69 -9.15
CA LEU A 187 -12.84 -5.86 -8.32
C LEU A 187 -14.13 -5.46 -9.06
N LYS A 188 -14.06 -5.22 -10.37
CA LYS A 188 -15.25 -4.97 -11.22
C LYS A 188 -16.16 -6.20 -11.35
N GLU A 189 -15.61 -7.41 -11.35
CA GLU A 189 -16.43 -8.63 -11.44
C GLU A 189 -17.10 -8.98 -10.11
N VAL A 190 -16.41 -8.80 -8.99
CA VAL A 190 -16.90 -9.26 -7.67
C VAL A 190 -17.84 -8.26 -7.00
N TYR A 191 -17.68 -6.96 -7.23
CA TYR A 191 -18.48 -5.90 -6.60
C TYR A 191 -19.43 -5.20 -7.58
N LYS A 192 -19.91 -5.95 -8.58
CA LYS A 192 -20.93 -5.50 -9.52
C LYS A 192 -22.32 -5.59 -8.91
#